data_AF-A0A9P5PTN5-F1
#
_entry.id   AF-A0A9P5PTN5-F1
#
_cell.length_a   1.000
_cell.length_b   1.000
_cell.length_c   1.000
_cell.angle_alpha   90.00
_cell.angle_beta   90.00
_cell.angle_gamma   90.00
#
_symmetry.space_group_name_H-M   'P 1'
#
loop_
_entity.id
_entity.type
_entity.pdbx_description
1 polymer ?
#
loop_
_entity_poly.entity_id
_entity_poly.type
_entity_poly.pdbx_seq_one_letter_code
_entity_poly.pdbx_strand_id
1 'polypeptide(L)' 'LKRVQLAVKEVIIPSWIARPPPMVGTARAGTLKADHWRALFSIHLPLALISLW' A
#
# COMPACT_ATOMS: atom_id res chain seq x y z
N LEU A 1 -2.72 -0.63 -10.44
CA LEU A 1 -1.77 -1.28 -9.49
C LEU A 1 -0.43 -0.55 -9.36
N LYS A 2 0.26 -0.21 -10.47
CA LYS A 2 1.58 0.48 -10.40
C LYS A 2 1.59 1.75 -9.54
N ARG A 3 0.53 2.58 -9.61
CA ARG A 3 0.43 3.81 -8.80
C ARG A 3 0.28 3.54 -7.30
N VAL A 4 -0.51 2.53 -6.93
CA VAL A 4 -0.64 2.08 -5.54
C VAL A 4 0.68 1.52 -5.01
N GLN A 5 1.38 0.71 -5.81
CA GLN A 5 2.70 0.19 -5.46
C GLN A 5 3.74 1.30 -5.28
N LEU A 6 3.67 2.36 -6.11
CA LEU A 6 4.51 3.54 -5.97
C LEU A 6 4.17 4.31 -4.70
N ALA A 7 2.89 4.54 -4.42
CA ALA A 7 2.44 5.17 -3.17
C ALA A 7 2.92 4.38 -1.94
N VAL A 8 2.88 3.04 -1.97
CA VAL A 8 3.42 2.19 -0.88
C VAL A 8 4.93 2.37 -0.69
N LYS A 9 5.69 2.68 -1.76
CA LYS A 9 7.12 2.94 -1.66
C LYS A 9 7.43 4.36 -1.14
N GLU A 10 6.71 5.36 -1.62
CA GLU A 10 7.00 6.77 -1.36
C GLU A 10 6.39 7.27 -0.03
N VAL A 11 5.28 6.68 0.42
CA VAL A 11 4.60 7.11 1.64
C VAL A 11 5.41 6.69 2.87
N ILE A 12 5.84 7.70 3.64
CA ILE A 12 6.41 7.50 4.96
C ILE A 12 5.26 7.28 5.93
N ILE A 13 5.25 6.10 6.54
CA ILE A 13 4.26 5.70 7.53
C ILE A 13 4.95 5.49 8.86
N PRO A 14 4.27 5.79 9.97
CA PRO A 14 4.86 5.65 11.29
C PRO A 14 5.04 4.17 11.65
N SER A 15 6.00 3.87 12.53
CA SER A 15 6.44 2.49 12.84
C SER A 15 5.35 1.56 13.40
N TRP A 16 4.28 2.13 13.95
CA TRP A 16 3.16 1.40 14.54
C TRP A 16 2.09 0.98 13.53
N ILE A 17 2.18 1.46 12.28
CA ILE A 17 1.29 1.00 11.20
C ILE A 17 1.97 -0.11 10.41
N ALA A 18 1.22 -1.16 10.08
CA ALA A 18 1.74 -2.27 9.32
C ALA A 18 2.04 -1.85 7.88
N ARG A 19 3.31 -1.81 7.49
CA ARG A 19 3.73 -1.46 6.13
C ARG A 19 3.39 -2.59 5.15
N PRO A 20 2.46 -2.38 4.19
CA PRO A 20 2.16 -3.39 3.20
C PRO A 20 3.38 -3.61 2.27
N PRO A 21 3.58 -4.82 1.74
CA PRO A 21 4.69 -5.11 0.84
C PRO A 21 4.55 -4.31 -0.46
N PRO A 22 5.62 -3.67 -0.99
CA PRO A 22 5.52 -2.78 -2.15
C PRO A 22 5.10 -3.45 -3.45
N MET A 23 5.06 -4.79 -3.47
CA MET A 23 4.65 -5.60 -4.62
C MET A 23 3.18 -6.05 -4.53
N VAL A 24 2.33 -5.37 -3.74
CA VAL A 24 0.90 -5.74 -3.55
C VAL A 24 0.22 -6.08 -4.87
N GLY A 25 -0.61 -7.14 -4.86
CA GLY A 25 -1.35 -7.59 -6.04
C GLY A 25 -0.52 -8.38 -7.05
N THR A 26 0.74 -8.71 -6.75
CA THR A 26 1.53 -9.69 -7.54
C THR A 26 1.64 -11.01 -6.78
N ALA A 27 1.72 -12.13 -7.51
CA ALA A 27 1.93 -13.46 -6.90
C ALA A 27 3.20 -13.53 -6.03
N ARG A 28 4.19 -12.66 -6.30
CA ARG A 28 5.44 -12.53 -5.53
C ARG A 28 5.28 -11.90 -4.15
N ALA A 29 4.20 -11.15 -3.91
CA ALA A 29 3.97 -10.50 -2.62
C ALA A 29 3.36 -11.44 -1.55
N GLY A 30 2.96 -12.65 -1.96
CA GLY A 30 2.26 -13.59 -1.09
C GLY A 30 0.90 -13.06 -0.59
N THR A 31 0.37 -13.70 0.44
CA THR A 31 -0.91 -13.31 1.05
C THR A 31 -0.74 -12.09 1.96
N LEU A 32 -1.44 -10.99 1.66
CA LEU A 32 -1.50 -9.84 2.56
C LEU A 32 -2.26 -10.21 3.85
N LYS A 33 -1.64 -9.93 5.00
CA LYS A 33 -2.31 -9.98 6.30
C LYS A 33 -3.39 -8.90 6.39
N ALA A 34 -4.39 -9.11 7.24
CA ALA A 34 -5.52 -8.19 7.43
C ALA A 34 -5.07 -6.75 7.77
N ASP A 35 -4.05 -6.58 8.60
CA ASP A 35 -3.50 -5.26 8.92
C ASP A 35 -2.84 -4.56 7.72
N HIS A 36 -2.17 -5.31 6.84
CA HIS A 36 -1.62 -4.77 5.59
C HIS A 36 -2.74 -4.32 4.65
N TRP A 37 -3.86 -5.05 4.60
CA TRP A 37 -5.03 -4.63 3.84
C TRP A 37 -5.62 -3.33 4.37
N ARG A 38 -5.76 -3.21 5.71
CA ARG A 38 -6.28 -1.99 6.32
C ARG A 38 -5.40 -0.77 6.03
N ALA A 39 -4.09 -0.90 6.18
CA ALA A 39 -3.14 0.17 5.84
C ALA A 39 -3.14 0.51 4.33
N LEU A 40 -3.31 -0.49 3.46
CA LEU A 40 -3.37 -0.29 2.02
C LEU A 40 -4.60 0.52 1.61
N PHE A 41 -5.79 0.13 2.09
CA PHE A 41 -7.05 0.77 1.73
C PHE A 41 -7.26 2.12 2.43
N SER A 42 -6.84 2.29 3.69
CA SER A 42 -7.04 3.55 4.41
C SER A 42 -6.05 4.66 4.04
N ILE A 43 -4.81 4.31 3.65
CA ILE A 43 -3.74 5.30 3.46
C ILE A 43 -3.30 5.34 2.00
N HIS A 44 -2.84 4.21 1.48
CA HIS A 44 -2.17 4.16 0.18
C HIS A 44 -3.13 4.31 -0.99
N LEU A 45 -4.34 3.74 -0.88
CA LEU A 45 -5.37 3.81 -1.91
C LEU A 45 -5.85 5.26 -2.16
N PRO A 46 -6.27 6.04 -1.14
CA PRO A 46 -6.68 7.42 -1.36
C PRO A 46 -5.52 8.29 -1.86
N LEU A 47 -4.29 8.11 -1.34
CA LEU A 47 -3.12 8.85 -1.82
C LEU A 47 -2.80 8.55 -3.28
N ALA A 48 -2.86 7.28 -3.68
CA ALA A 48 -2.66 6.89 -5.07
C ALA A 48 -3.76 7.43 -6.00
N LEU A 49 -4.99 7.57 -5.50
CA LEU A 49 -6.12 8.11 -6.25
C LEU A 49 -6.01 9.63 -6.43
N ILE A 50 -5.64 10.37 -5.37
CA ILE A 50 -5.35 11.81 -5.43
C ILE A 50 -4.20 12.08 -6.43
N SER A 51 -3.21 11.19 -6.47
CA SER A 51 -2.06 11.29 -7.38
C SER A 51 -2.36 10.89 -8.84
N LEU A 52 -3.58 10.40 -9.12
CA LEU A 52 -4.04 10.01 -10.46
C LEU A 52 -4.96 11.07 -11.10
N TRP A 53 -5.63 11.87 -10.27
CA TRP A 53 -6.42 13.04 -10.68
C TRP A 53 -5.49 14.22 -10.99
#